data_AF-A0A920F0F4-F1
#
_entry.id   AF-A0A920F0F4-F1
#
_cell.length_a   1.000
_cell.length_b   1.000
_cell.length_c   1.000
_cell.angle_alpha   90.00
_cell.angle_beta   90.00
_cell.angle_gamma   90.00
#
_symmetry.space_group_name_H-M   'P 1'
#
loop_
_entity.id
_entity.type
_entity.pdbx_description
1 polymer ?
#
loop_
_entity_poly.entity_id
_entity_poly.type
_entity_poly.pdbx_seq_one_letter_code
_entity_poly.pdbx_strand_id
1 'polypeptide(L)'
;MIKFYLGEEPLLNNVKTYLCRNKRHKSYVLKNLNKLVVKEVHGAGGVGMLVGPLATKNEIAKYKARIETSPDKFIAQPMLALSTNPTYVNQEIVPRHVDLRPFVLHGPNPVVVPGGLTRVALKEGLSL
;
A
#
# COMPACT_ATOMS: atom_id res chain seq x y z
N MET A 1 9.75 -4.63 -17.94
CA MET A 1 8.63 -4.15 -18.78
C MET A 1 9.02 -2.87 -19.49
N ILE A 2 9.09 -1.70 -18.83
CA ILE A 2 9.47 -0.42 -19.47
C ILE A 2 10.81 -0.52 -20.22
N LYS A 3 11.91 -0.91 -19.53
CA LYS A 3 13.22 -1.13 -20.18
C LYS A 3 13.21 -2.09 -21.37
N PHE A 4 12.40 -3.15 -21.29
CA PHE A 4 12.36 -4.17 -22.33
C PHE A 4 11.62 -3.70 -23.58
N TYR A 5 10.50 -2.97 -23.42
CA TYR A 5 9.66 -2.55 -24.54
C TYR A 5 10.01 -1.16 -25.09
N LEU A 6 10.49 -0.25 -24.24
CA LEU A 6 10.78 1.14 -24.61
C LEU A 6 12.27 1.46 -24.62
N GLY A 7 13.12 0.59 -24.06
CA GLY A 7 14.55 0.89 -23.90
C GLY A 7 14.86 1.99 -22.87
N GLU A 8 13.86 2.43 -22.10
CA GLU A 8 13.94 3.57 -21.19
C GLU A 8 13.99 3.15 -19.71
N GLU A 9 14.56 4.02 -18.88
CA GLU A 9 14.47 3.88 -17.42
C GLU A 9 13.10 4.31 -16.90
N PRO A 10 12.47 3.55 -15.98
CA PRO A 10 11.21 3.96 -15.36
C PRO A 10 11.33 5.29 -14.63
N LEU A 11 10.49 6.26 -14.99
CA LEU A 11 10.43 7.56 -14.29
C LEU A 11 9.83 7.44 -12.88
N LEU A 12 8.88 6.52 -12.69
CA LEU A 12 8.22 6.26 -11.42
C LEU A 12 8.71 4.95 -10.81
N ASN A 13 9.10 5.01 -9.54
CA ASN A 13 9.57 3.84 -8.80
C ASN A 13 8.40 2.99 -8.32
N ASN A 14 8.54 1.67 -8.45
CA ASN A 14 7.61 0.72 -7.83
C ASN A 14 7.96 0.51 -6.35
N VAL A 15 6.93 0.38 -5.53
CA VAL A 15 7.10 0.00 -4.13
C VAL A 15 7.53 -1.46 -4.05
N LYS A 16 8.59 -1.75 -3.27
CA LYS A 16 9.03 -3.11 -3.00
C LYS A 16 7.90 -3.93 -2.40
N THR A 17 7.48 -4.97 -3.11
CA THR A 17 6.31 -5.77 -2.73
C THR A 17 6.70 -7.23 -2.55
N TYR A 18 6.46 -7.75 -1.36
CA TYR A 18 6.67 -9.15 -1.00
C TYR A 18 5.38 -9.93 -1.25
N LEU A 19 5.45 -10.88 -2.18
CA LEU A 19 4.34 -11.80 -2.47
C LEU A 19 4.36 -12.97 -1.50
N CYS A 20 3.40 -13.08 -0.59
CA CYS A 20 3.40 -14.13 0.44
C CYS A 20 3.24 -15.54 -0.14
N ARG A 21 2.73 -15.69 -1.37
CA ARG A 21 2.75 -16.98 -2.13
C ARG A 21 4.16 -17.55 -2.36
N ASN A 22 5.17 -16.67 -2.42
CA ASN A 22 6.56 -17.11 -2.58
C ASN A 22 7.14 -17.50 -1.21
N LYS A 23 7.67 -18.72 -1.08
CA LYS A 23 8.20 -19.25 0.19
C LYS A 23 9.27 -18.36 0.84
N ARG A 24 10.18 -17.78 0.07
CA ARG A 24 11.24 -16.89 0.58
C ARG A 24 10.65 -15.57 1.09
N HIS A 25 9.74 -14.99 0.31
CA HIS A 25 9.03 -13.77 0.71
C HIS A 25 8.16 -14.02 1.95
N LYS A 26 7.38 -15.11 2.01
CA LYS A 26 6.60 -15.50 3.19
C LYS A 26 7.47 -15.56 4.44
N SER A 27 8.58 -16.27 4.38
CA SER A 27 9.51 -16.40 5.51
C SER A 27 10.04 -15.04 5.97
N TYR A 28 10.40 -14.17 5.04
CA TYR A 28 10.80 -12.80 5.37
C TYR A 28 9.67 -12.00 6.02
N VAL A 29 8.46 -12.04 5.44
CA VAL A 29 7.29 -11.32 5.96
C VAL A 29 6.95 -11.76 7.37
N LEU A 30 6.82 -13.07 7.61
CA LEU A 30 6.47 -13.62 8.93
C LEU A 30 7.48 -13.26 10.02
N LYS A 31 8.77 -13.14 9.67
CA LYS A 31 9.83 -12.72 10.60
C LYS A 31 9.85 -11.21 10.88
N ASN A 32 9.23 -10.40 10.02
CA ASN A 32 9.34 -8.93 10.04
C ASN A 32 7.97 -8.23 10.04
N LEU A 33 6.90 -8.90 10.47
CA LEU A 33 5.54 -8.34 10.43
C LEU A 33 5.42 -6.99 11.14
N ASN A 34 6.16 -6.78 12.22
CA ASN A 34 6.18 -5.52 12.97
C ASN A 34 6.84 -4.34 12.22
N LYS A 35 7.43 -4.56 11.05
CA LYS A 35 8.08 -3.52 10.22
C LYS A 35 7.39 -3.31 8.88
N LEU A 36 6.36 -4.10 8.58
CA LEU A 36 5.73 -4.18 7.28
C LEU A 36 4.25 -3.78 7.37
N VAL A 37 3.72 -3.32 6.25
CA VAL A 37 2.28 -3.20 6.01
C VAL A 37 1.83 -4.43 5.23
N VAL A 38 0.88 -5.19 5.77
CA VAL A 38 0.32 -6.37 5.10
C VAL A 38 -1.06 -6.05 4.58
N LYS A 39 -1.30 -6.32 3.31
CA LYS A 39 -2.58 -6.09 2.63
C LYS A 39 -3.10 -7.40 2.04
N GLU A 40 -4.42 -7.56 2.04
CA GLU A 40 -5.07 -8.64 1.30
C GLU A 40 -5.11 -8.33 -0.20
N VAL A 41 -4.90 -9.34 -1.03
CA VAL A 41 -4.89 -9.22 -2.50
C VAL A 41 -6.28 -8.91 -3.05
N HIS A 42 -7.32 -9.45 -2.41
CA HIS A 42 -8.72 -9.26 -2.78
C HIS A 42 -9.39 -8.38 -1.73
N GLY A 43 -9.37 -7.06 -1.91
CA GLY A 43 -9.98 -6.12 -0.98
C GLY A 43 -10.24 -4.74 -1.60
N ALA A 44 -11.30 -4.07 -1.15
CA ALA A 44 -11.59 -2.69 -1.50
C ALA A 44 -11.00 -1.76 -0.42
N GLY A 45 -9.99 -0.97 -0.81
CA GLY A 45 -9.49 0.23 -0.12
C GLY A 45 -9.52 0.23 1.43
N GLY A 46 -8.48 -0.30 2.06
CA GLY A 46 -8.18 -0.06 3.48
C GLY A 46 -8.81 -1.03 4.50
N VAL A 47 -9.81 -1.85 4.10
CA VAL A 47 -10.37 -2.90 4.96
C VAL A 47 -9.55 -4.18 4.80
N GLY A 48 -8.99 -4.71 5.89
CA GLY A 48 -8.14 -5.91 5.85
C GLY A 48 -6.63 -5.64 5.76
N MET A 49 -6.15 -4.54 6.34
CA MET A 49 -4.72 -4.20 6.38
C MET A 49 -4.14 -4.27 7.80
N LEU A 50 -2.94 -4.84 7.94
CA LEU A 50 -2.10 -4.74 9.15
C LEU A 50 -1.05 -3.66 8.94
N VAL A 51 -0.98 -2.66 9.82
CA VAL A 51 0.13 -1.70 9.87
C VAL A 51 1.08 -2.15 10.98
N GLY A 52 2.06 -2.98 10.63
CA GLY A 52 2.95 -3.66 11.58
C GLY A 52 3.54 -2.79 12.69
N PRO A 53 4.14 -1.62 12.38
CA PRO A 53 4.72 -0.75 13.40
C PRO A 53 3.73 -0.16 14.39
N LEU A 54 2.44 -0.07 14.03
CA LEU A 54 1.37 0.47 14.87
C LEU A 54 0.46 -0.62 15.46
N ALA A 55 0.67 -1.88 15.08
CA ALA A 55 -0.17 -2.99 15.45
C ALA A 55 0.23 -3.58 16.81
N THR A 56 -0.77 -4.04 17.55
CA THR A 56 -0.56 -4.79 18.79
C THR A 56 0.02 -6.18 18.49
N LYS A 57 0.66 -6.78 19.51
CA LYS A 57 1.17 -8.16 19.42
C LYS A 57 0.07 -9.17 19.04
N ASN A 58 -1.15 -8.95 19.52
CA ASN A 58 -2.29 -9.83 19.23
C ASN A 58 -2.72 -9.72 17.75
N GLU A 59 -2.78 -8.52 17.19
CA GLU A 59 -3.09 -8.31 15.77
C GLU A 59 -2.02 -8.93 14.86
N ILE A 60 -0.75 -8.77 15.22
CA ILE A 60 0.37 -9.40 14.51
C ILE A 60 0.23 -10.93 14.54
N ALA A 61 -0.08 -11.53 15.70
CA ALA A 61 -0.27 -12.97 15.82
C ALA A 61 -1.44 -13.48 14.97
N LYS A 62 -2.57 -12.76 14.96
CA LYS A 62 -3.73 -13.08 14.11
C LYS A 62 -3.36 -13.04 12.64
N TYR A 63 -2.68 -11.99 12.18
CA TYR A 63 -2.24 -11.90 10.78
C TYR A 63 -1.22 -12.96 10.41
N LYS A 64 -0.28 -13.28 11.32
CA LYS A 64 0.68 -14.37 11.13
C LYS A 64 -0.03 -15.69 10.83
N ALA A 65 -1.01 -16.08 11.65
CA ALA A 65 -1.78 -17.30 11.44
C ALA A 65 -2.51 -17.29 10.08
N ARG A 66 -3.16 -16.17 9.73
CA ARG A 66 -3.86 -16.03 8.43
C ARG A 66 -2.93 -16.17 7.22
N ILE A 67 -1.74 -15.56 7.28
CA ILE A 67 -0.71 -15.68 6.23
C ILE A 67 -0.15 -17.09 6.16
N GLU A 68 -0.01 -17.77 7.30
CA GLU A 68 0.43 -19.17 7.34
C GLU A 68 -0.56 -20.09 6.63
N THR A 69 -1.87 -19.92 6.91
CA THR A 69 -2.97 -20.71 6.34
C THR A 69 -3.26 -20.39 4.86
N SER A 70 -3.20 -19.13 4.45
CA SER A 70 -3.57 -18.72 3.08
C SER A 70 -2.62 -17.66 2.52
N PRO A 71 -1.34 -18.00 2.29
CA PRO A 71 -0.31 -17.04 1.91
C PRO A 71 -0.63 -16.30 0.61
N ASP A 72 -1.32 -16.93 -0.34
CA ASP A 72 -1.62 -16.34 -1.66
C ASP A 72 -2.58 -15.15 -1.58
N LYS A 73 -3.30 -15.02 -0.47
CA LYS A 73 -4.23 -13.92 -0.22
C LYS A 73 -3.55 -12.65 0.28
N PHE A 74 -2.23 -12.67 0.53
CA PHE A 74 -1.54 -11.55 1.15
C PHE A 74 -0.33 -11.07 0.35
N ILE A 75 -0.12 -9.75 0.40
CA ILE A 75 1.14 -9.11 0.06
C ILE A 75 1.63 -8.29 1.24
N ALA A 76 2.92 -8.01 1.30
CA ALA A 76 3.48 -7.10 2.27
C ALA A 76 4.40 -6.07 1.60
N GLN A 77 4.43 -4.88 2.15
CA GLN A 77 5.28 -3.78 1.69
C GLN A 77 5.97 -3.15 2.90
N PRO A 78 7.18 -2.57 2.75
CA PRO A 78 7.74 -1.69 3.75
C PRO A 78 6.76 -0.57 4.10
N MET A 79 6.75 -0.13 5.36
CA MET A 79 6.01 1.07 5.71
C MET A 79 6.63 2.27 4.98
N LEU A 80 5.83 2.95 4.18
CA LEU A 80 6.23 4.17 3.49
C LEU A 80 5.79 5.38 4.32
N ALA A 81 6.65 6.39 4.38
CA ALA A 81 6.26 7.71 4.83
C ALA A 81 5.39 8.35 3.73
N LEU A 82 4.07 8.19 3.87
CA LEU A 82 3.13 8.81 2.93
C LEU A 82 3.09 10.33 3.16
N SER A 83 2.96 11.09 2.07
CA SER A 83 2.71 12.53 2.15
C SER A 83 1.42 12.81 2.90
N THR A 84 1.35 13.99 3.52
CA THR A 84 0.14 14.47 4.19
C THR A 84 -0.37 15.74 3.54
N ASN A 85 -1.67 15.97 3.66
CA ASN A 85 -2.33 17.21 3.23
C ASN A 85 -3.10 17.80 4.43
N PRO A 86 -3.09 19.14 4.64
CA PRO A 86 -3.91 19.78 5.65
C PRO A 86 -5.38 19.43 5.45
N THR A 87 -6.00 18.83 6.46
CA THR A 87 -7.37 18.32 6.40
C THR A 87 -8.15 18.82 7.61
N TYR A 88 -9.32 19.38 7.37
CA TYR A 88 -10.20 19.85 8.43
C TYR A 88 -10.95 18.66 9.05
N VAL A 89 -10.66 18.35 10.32
CA VAL A 89 -11.24 17.24 11.08
C VAL A 89 -11.55 17.74 12.48
N ASN A 90 -12.77 17.50 12.98
CA ASN A 90 -13.17 17.86 14.35
C ASN A 90 -12.88 19.32 14.75
N GLN A 91 -13.13 20.26 13.83
CA GLN A 91 -12.91 21.70 14.03
C GLN A 91 -11.44 22.16 14.06
N GLU A 92 -10.50 21.27 13.70
CA GLU A 92 -9.08 21.59 13.62
C GLU A 92 -8.51 21.25 12.24
N ILE A 93 -7.46 21.97 11.85
CA ILE A 93 -6.69 21.63 10.64
C ILE A 93 -5.52 20.76 11.05
N VAL A 94 -5.54 19.50 10.60
CA VAL A 94 -4.55 18.50 10.97
C VAL A 94 -3.99 17.79 9.72
N PRO A 95 -2.72 17.36 9.74
CA PRO A 95 -2.16 16.61 8.62
C PRO A 95 -2.82 15.22 8.54
N ARG A 96 -3.23 14.81 7.34
CA ARG A 96 -3.72 13.46 7.05
C ARG A 96 -3.09 12.89 5.80
N HIS A 97 -2.84 11.58 5.80
CA HIS A 97 -2.26 10.90 4.64
C HIS A 97 -3.20 10.94 3.44
N VAL A 98 -2.62 11.23 2.28
CA VAL A 98 -3.33 11.38 1.01
C VAL A 98 -2.74 10.45 -0.04
N ASP A 99 -3.58 9.92 -0.92
CA ASP A 99 -3.15 9.29 -2.15
C ASP A 99 -3.74 10.00 -3.38
N LEU A 100 -3.08 9.86 -4.53
CA LEU A 100 -3.56 10.40 -5.80
C LEU A 100 -3.68 9.27 -6.81
N ARG A 101 -4.86 9.16 -7.41
CA ARG A 101 -5.14 8.28 -8.54
C ARG A 101 -5.38 9.14 -9.79
N PRO A 102 -4.34 9.38 -10.62
CA PRO A 102 -4.51 10.01 -11.92
C PRO A 102 -5.15 9.03 -12.91
N PHE A 103 -5.68 9.56 -14.01
CA PHE A 103 -6.26 8.77 -15.10
C PHE A 103 -5.49 9.02 -16.39
N VAL A 104 -4.94 7.94 -16.95
CA VAL A 104 -4.27 7.93 -18.26
C VAL A 104 -5.27 7.41 -19.29
N LEU A 105 -5.60 8.21 -20.29
CA LEU A 105 -6.45 7.83 -21.41
C LEU A 105 -5.56 7.41 -22.58
N HIS A 106 -5.74 6.16 -23.04
CA HIS A 106 -4.94 5.60 -24.12
C HIS A 106 -5.72 5.60 -25.44
N GLY A 107 -5.12 6.18 -26.48
CA GLY A 107 -5.60 6.23 -27.86
C GLY A 107 -4.41 6.43 -28.80
N PRO A 108 -4.58 6.98 -30.02
CA PRO A 108 -3.46 7.29 -30.91
C PRO A 108 -2.39 8.18 -30.25
N ASN A 109 -2.83 9.11 -29.39
CA ASN A 109 -1.98 9.94 -28.55
C ASN A 109 -2.42 9.77 -27.08
N PRO A 110 -1.66 9.05 -26.24
CA PRO A 110 -1.97 8.91 -24.83
C PRO A 110 -1.91 10.26 -24.10
N VAL A 111 -2.89 10.52 -23.23
CA VAL A 111 -2.96 11.76 -22.44
C VAL A 111 -3.24 11.46 -20.97
N VAL A 112 -2.70 12.30 -20.09
CA VAL A 112 -3.06 12.32 -18.67
C VAL A 112 -4.03 13.46 -18.45
N VAL A 113 -5.20 13.17 -17.86
CA VAL A 113 -6.17 14.21 -17.52
C VAL A 113 -5.55 15.13 -16.45
N PRO A 114 -5.69 16.47 -16.54
CA PRO A 114 -5.21 17.39 -15.51
C PRO A 114 -6.10 17.35 -14.26
N GLY A 115 -6.15 16.18 -13.62
CA GLY A 115 -6.99 15.87 -12.47
C GLY A 115 -6.84 14.42 -12.04
N GLY A 116 -7.52 14.06 -10.96
CA GLY A 116 -7.48 12.71 -10.43
C GLY A 116 -8.39 12.56 -9.23
N LEU A 117 -8.51 11.32 -8.75
CA LEU A 117 -9.19 11.04 -7.49
C LEU A 117 -8.16 11.04 -6.36
N THR A 118 -8.38 11.88 -5.36
CA THR A 118 -7.63 11.83 -4.11
C THR A 118 -8.47 11.20 -3.01
N ARG A 119 -7.87 10.36 -2.17
CA ARG A 119 -8.49 9.89 -0.93
C ARG A 119 -7.67 10.35 0.24
N VAL A 120 -8.33 10.58 1.37
CA VAL A 120 -7.70 11.02 2.62
C VAL A 120 -8.05 10.04 3.73
N ALA A 121 -7.04 9.55 4.43
CA ALA A 121 -7.25 8.74 5.63
C ALA A 121 -7.66 9.66 6.79
N LEU A 122 -8.94 9.70 7.14
CA LEU A 122 -9.43 10.60 8.20
C LEU A 122 -8.97 10.21 9.61
N LYS A 123 -8.75 8.90 9.83
CA LYS A 123 -8.20 8.36 11.07
C LYS A 123 -6.67 8.52 11.09
N GLU A 124 -6.15 8.95 12.23
CA GLU A 124 -4.72 9.13 12.45
C GLU A 124 -3.95 7.79 12.36
N GLY A 125 -2.75 7.83 11.79
CA GLY A 125 -1.86 6.66 11.67
C GLY A 125 -2.24 5.62 10.60
N LEU A 126 -3.39 5.76 9.94
CA LEU A 126 -3.80 4.83 8.88
C LEU A 126 -3.28 5.26 7.51
N SER A 127 -2.77 4.29 6.75
CA SER A 127 -2.52 4.43 5.31
C SER A 127 -3.73 3.93 4.50
N LEU A 128 -3.92 4.47 3.29
CA LEU A 128 -5.02 4.13 2.38
C LEU A 128 -4.86 2.77 1.67
#